data_AF-A0A7K2VQD1-F1
#
_entry.id   AF-A0A7K2VQD1-F1
#
_cell.length_a   1.000
_cell.length_b   1.000
_cell.length_c   1.000
_cell.angle_alpha   90.00
_cell.angle_beta   90.00
_cell.angle_gamma   90.00
#
_symmetry.space_group_name_H-M   'P 1'
#
loop_
_entity.id
_entity.type
_entity.pdbx_description
1 polymer ?
#
loop_
_entity_poly.entity_id
_entity_poly.type
_entity_poly.pdbx_seq_one_letter_code
_entity_poly.pdbx_strand_id
1 'polypeptide(L)'
;GIACAAPVLRHIYRETASSHLRGRAARALAATDPSFAAGFAVECLWDCEETTRELAARHAETGDARVVERLRRLAADPAEEDEVQTAVRSRFEQDPQTL
;
A
#
# COMPACT_ATOMS: atom_id res chain seq x y z
N GLY A 1 14.56 -18.58 3.44
CA GLY A 1 13.44 -17.69 3.84
C GLY A 1 12.28 -17.85 2.88
N ILE A 2 11.17 -17.17 3.14
CA ILE A 2 9.91 -17.30 2.37
C ILE A 2 9.86 -16.49 1.06
N ALA A 3 10.95 -15.80 0.70
CA ALA A 3 11.03 -14.96 -0.51
C ALA A 3 10.77 -15.74 -1.82
N CYS A 4 10.99 -17.06 -1.83
CA CYS A 4 10.68 -17.90 -3.00
C CYS A 4 9.18 -17.92 -3.36
N ALA A 5 8.29 -17.52 -2.44
CA ALA A 5 6.86 -17.40 -2.71
C ALA A 5 6.49 -16.14 -3.52
N ALA A 6 7.38 -15.15 -3.63
CA ALA A 6 7.06 -13.87 -4.28
C ALA A 6 6.49 -14.04 -5.71
N PRO A 7 7.08 -14.85 -6.62
CA PRO A 7 6.55 -14.99 -7.99
C PRO A 7 5.10 -15.46 -8.05
N VAL A 8 4.71 -16.46 -7.24
CA VAL A 8 3.33 -16.97 -7.22
C VAL A 8 2.37 -15.96 -6.59
N LEU A 9 2.80 -15.24 -5.55
CA LEU A 9 1.99 -14.19 -4.93
C LEU A 9 1.75 -13.01 -5.88
N ARG A 10 2.75 -12.64 -6.69
CA ARG A 10 2.60 -11.62 -7.75
C ARG A 10 1.57 -12.04 -8.79
N HIS A 11 1.59 -13.31 -9.19
CA HIS A 11 0.61 -13.84 -10.13
C HIS A 11 -0.81 -13.76 -9.53
N ILE A 12 -1.00 -14.24 -8.29
CA ILE A 12 -2.30 -14.17 -7.61
C ILE A 12 -2.81 -12.72 -7.51
N TYR A 13 -1.94 -11.79 -7.10
CA TYR A 13 -2.30 -10.37 -6.98
C TYR A 13 -2.80 -9.78 -8.31
N ARG A 14 -2.15 -10.12 -9.43
CA ARG A 14 -2.48 -9.57 -10.76
C ARG A 14 -3.74 -10.17 -11.38
N GLU A 15 -3.95 -11.47 -11.19
CA GLU A 15 -5.03 -12.19 -11.86
C GLU A 15 -6.35 -12.18 -11.07
N THR A 16 -6.32 -11.86 -9.77
CA THR A 16 -7.53 -11.85 -8.96
C THR A 16 -8.43 -10.64 -9.27
N ALA A 17 -9.70 -10.92 -9.56
CA ALA A 17 -10.75 -9.90 -9.59
C ALA A 17 -11.27 -9.54 -8.18
N SER A 18 -11.04 -10.39 -7.18
CA SER A 18 -11.45 -10.15 -5.79
C SER A 18 -10.51 -9.18 -5.10
N SER A 19 -11.06 -8.06 -4.62
CA SER A 19 -10.37 -7.04 -3.83
C SER A 19 -9.86 -7.58 -2.48
N HIS A 20 -10.69 -8.37 -1.78
CA HIS A 20 -10.26 -9.07 -0.55
C HIS A 20 -9.07 -10.03 -0.79
N LEU A 21 -9.09 -10.83 -1.86
CA LEU A 21 -7.97 -11.72 -2.17
C LEU A 21 -6.72 -10.92 -2.56
N ARG A 22 -6.89 -9.82 -3.30
CA ARG A 22 -5.80 -8.91 -3.64
C ARG A 22 -5.14 -8.33 -2.39
N GLY A 23 -5.93 -7.88 -1.41
CA GLY A 23 -5.41 -7.42 -0.11
C GLY A 23 -4.64 -8.49 0.67
N ARG A 24 -5.11 -9.74 0.66
CA ARG A 24 -4.37 -10.86 1.26
C ARG A 24 -3.05 -11.13 0.54
N ALA A 25 -3.05 -11.12 -0.79
CA ALA A 25 -1.85 -11.28 -1.60
C ALA A 25 -0.86 -10.12 -1.36
N ALA A 26 -1.35 -8.89 -1.29
CA ALA A 26 -0.54 -7.70 -0.99
C ALA A 26 0.17 -7.82 0.36
N ARG A 27 -0.53 -8.25 1.42
CA ARG A 27 0.07 -8.48 2.74
C ARG A 27 1.16 -9.55 2.71
N ALA A 28 0.94 -10.63 1.95
CA ALA A 28 1.97 -11.66 1.76
C ALA A 28 3.17 -11.15 0.95
N LEU A 29 2.93 -10.32 -0.07
CA LEU A 29 3.99 -9.66 -0.86
C LEU A 29 4.82 -8.72 0.00
N ALA A 30 4.20 -7.92 0.88
CA ALA A 30 4.92 -7.06 1.82
C ALA A 30 5.94 -7.82 2.68
N ALA A 31 5.67 -9.09 3.01
CA ALA A 31 6.56 -9.93 3.80
C ALA A 31 7.59 -10.73 2.97
N THR A 32 7.41 -10.86 1.66
CA THR A 32 8.17 -11.80 0.82
C THR A 32 8.93 -11.13 -0.33
N ASP A 33 8.48 -9.96 -0.78
CA ASP A 33 8.95 -9.30 -1.98
C ASP A 33 9.65 -7.97 -1.65
N PRO A 34 10.99 -7.89 -1.78
CA PRO A 34 11.72 -6.64 -1.54
C PRO A 34 11.30 -5.48 -2.44
N SER A 35 10.70 -5.76 -3.60
CA SER A 35 10.22 -4.74 -4.53
C SER A 35 8.80 -4.23 -4.23
N PHE A 36 8.15 -4.74 -3.18
CA PHE A 36 6.75 -4.42 -2.86
C PHE A 36 6.51 -2.92 -2.71
N ALA A 37 7.39 -2.21 -1.99
CA ALA A 37 7.27 -0.79 -1.70
C ALA A 37 7.22 0.10 -2.97
N ALA A 38 8.05 -0.22 -3.97
CA ALA A 38 8.15 0.52 -5.23
C ALA A 38 7.07 0.14 -6.26
N GLY A 39 6.44 -1.02 -6.09
CA GLY A 39 5.47 -1.60 -7.04
C GLY A 39 4.07 -1.72 -6.47
N PHE A 40 3.72 -2.92 -6.00
CA PHE A 40 2.35 -3.23 -5.58
C PHE A 40 1.83 -2.37 -4.42
N ALA A 41 2.70 -1.92 -3.51
CA ALA A 41 2.28 -0.98 -2.46
C ALA A 41 1.76 0.33 -3.04
N VAL A 42 2.37 0.82 -4.12
CA VAL A 42 1.89 2.02 -4.84
C VAL A 42 0.51 1.72 -5.44
N GLU A 43 0.35 0.63 -6.18
CA GLU A 43 -0.96 0.24 -6.75
C GLU A 43 -2.06 0.14 -5.69
N CYS A 44 -1.73 -0.43 -4.52
CA CYS A 44 -2.66 -0.63 -3.41
C CYS A 44 -3.21 0.69 -2.82
N LEU A 45 -2.62 1.86 -3.07
CA LEU A 45 -3.18 3.16 -2.66
C LEU A 45 -4.50 3.52 -3.35
N TRP A 46 -4.82 2.82 -4.45
CA TRP A 46 -6.05 2.97 -5.22
C TRP A 46 -6.97 1.75 -5.07
N ASP A 47 -6.70 0.84 -4.14
CA ASP A 47 -7.57 -0.29 -3.88
C ASP A 47 -8.92 0.18 -3.29
N CYS A 48 -9.95 -0.65 -3.48
CA CYS A 48 -11.26 -0.45 -2.87
C CYS A 48 -11.26 -0.84 -1.40
N GLU A 49 -10.42 -1.80 -1.00
CA GLU A 49 -10.32 -2.24 0.40
C GLU A 49 -9.49 -1.25 1.22
N GLU A 50 -10.09 -0.75 2.28
CA GLU A 50 -9.47 0.07 3.32
C GLU A 50 -8.21 -0.56 3.90
N THR A 51 -8.24 -1.86 4.24
CA THR A 51 -7.06 -2.54 4.83
C THR A 51 -5.91 -2.70 3.84
N THR A 52 -6.21 -2.67 2.54
CA THR A 52 -5.20 -2.70 1.47
C THR A 52 -4.60 -1.31 1.27
N ARG A 53 -5.43 -0.25 1.31
CA ARG A 53 -4.96 1.14 1.31
C ARG A 53 -4.15 1.48 2.56
N GLU A 54 -4.51 0.95 3.72
CA GLU A 54 -3.74 1.10 4.96
C GLU A 54 -2.35 0.47 4.83
N LEU A 55 -2.28 -0.77 4.33
CA LEU A 55 -1.01 -1.45 4.06
C LEU A 55 -0.16 -0.63 3.09
N ALA A 56 -0.77 -0.13 2.01
CA ALA A 56 -0.12 0.73 1.04
C ALA A 56 0.43 2.00 1.70
N ALA A 57 -0.37 2.69 2.51
CA ALA A 57 0.03 3.88 3.23
C ALA A 57 1.25 3.63 4.12
N ARG A 58 1.43 2.42 4.66
CA ARG A 58 2.61 2.06 5.48
C ARG A 58 3.86 1.73 4.67
N HIS A 59 3.73 1.37 3.39
CA HIS A 59 4.84 0.77 2.62
C HIS A 59 5.20 1.50 1.33
N ALA A 60 4.27 2.20 0.68
CA ALA A 60 4.47 2.77 -0.65
C ALA A 60 5.61 3.78 -0.67
N GLU A 61 6.55 3.61 -1.60
CA GLU A 61 7.69 4.51 -1.77
C GLU A 61 7.22 5.91 -2.21
N THR A 62 7.78 6.95 -1.58
CA THR A 62 7.34 8.35 -1.72
C THR A 62 8.13 9.15 -2.76
N GLY A 63 8.98 8.50 -3.56
CA GLY A 63 9.78 9.15 -4.61
C GLY A 63 8.97 9.71 -5.79
N ASP A 64 7.73 9.25 -6.00
CA ASP A 64 6.81 9.78 -7.02
C ASP A 64 5.83 10.78 -6.38
N ALA A 65 5.78 12.01 -6.90
CA ALA A 65 4.89 13.07 -6.43
C ALA A 65 3.40 12.65 -6.43
N ARG A 66 2.98 11.77 -7.35
CA ARG A 66 1.60 11.26 -7.41
C ARG A 66 1.26 10.39 -6.21
N VAL A 67 2.25 9.66 -5.66
CA VAL A 67 2.09 8.87 -4.43
C VAL A 67 1.89 9.82 -3.25
N VAL A 68 2.75 10.83 -3.13
CA VAL A 68 2.65 11.83 -2.05
C VAL A 68 1.31 12.57 -2.10
N GLU A 69 0.88 13.01 -3.27
CA GLU A 69 -0.42 13.65 -3.45
C GLU A 69 -1.58 12.72 -3.10
N ARG A 70 -1.50 11.44 -3.48
CA ARG A 70 -2.52 10.45 -3.12
C ARG A 70 -2.58 10.24 -1.60
N LEU A 71 -1.44 10.12 -0.93
CA LEU A 71 -1.37 10.02 0.53
C LEU A 71 -1.99 11.27 1.19
N ARG A 72 -1.65 12.48 0.73
CA ARG A 72 -2.27 13.72 1.25
C ARG A 72 -3.78 13.73 1.09
N ARG A 73 -4.30 13.25 -0.05
CA ARG A 73 -5.75 13.10 -0.27
C ARG A 73 -6.37 12.12 0.71
N LEU A 74 -5.76 10.95 0.91
CA LEU A 74 -6.25 9.95 1.90
C LEU A 74 -6.28 10.54 3.32
N ALA A 75 -5.26 11.29 3.72
CA ALA A 75 -5.19 11.90 5.06
C ALA A 75 -6.24 13.00 5.32
N ALA A 76 -6.78 13.61 4.25
CA ALA A 76 -7.72 14.72 4.30
C ALA A 76 -9.15 14.33 3.91
N ASP A 77 -9.38 13.09 3.45
CA ASP A 77 -10.69 12.62 3.01
C ASP A 77 -11.56 12.23 4.21
N PRO A 78 -12.65 12.96 4.51
CA PRO A 78 -13.51 12.69 5.66
C PRO A 78 -14.29 11.37 5.55
N ALA A 79 -14.36 10.76 4.35
CA ALA A 79 -14.99 9.46 4.14
C ALA A 79 -13.99 8.30 4.22
N GLU A 80 -12.70 8.57 4.43
CA GLU A 80 -11.68 7.54 4.57
C GLU A 80 -11.62 7.01 6.01
N GLU A 81 -11.21 5.75 6.14
CA GLU A 81 -11.11 5.07 7.43
C GLU A 81 -9.99 5.64 8.32
N ASP A 82 -10.25 5.70 9.62
CA ASP A 82 -9.36 6.29 10.61
C ASP A 82 -7.98 5.60 10.65
N GLU A 83 -7.93 4.28 10.47
CA GLU A 83 -6.69 3.51 10.41
C GLU A 83 -5.84 3.89 9.19
N VAL A 84 -6.47 4.11 8.04
CA VAL A 84 -5.78 4.55 6.81
C VAL A 84 -5.23 5.96 7.02
N GLN A 85 -6.06 6.89 7.52
CA GLN A 85 -5.63 8.25 7.81
C GLN A 85 -4.47 8.28 8.82
N THR A 86 -4.56 7.47 9.88
CA THR A 86 -3.53 7.35 10.91
C THR A 86 -2.23 6.82 10.30
N ALA A 87 -2.29 5.76 9.50
CA ALA A 87 -1.12 5.20 8.82
C ALA A 87 -0.42 6.24 7.94
N VAL A 88 -1.18 7.06 7.21
CA VAL A 88 -0.62 8.13 6.38
C VAL A 88 -0.01 9.24 7.24
N ARG A 89 -0.71 9.73 8.26
CA ARG A 89 -0.23 10.82 9.13
C ARG A 89 1.08 10.43 9.83
N SER A 90 1.14 9.21 10.39
CA SER A 90 2.38 8.69 10.98
C SER A 90 3.54 8.62 9.98
N ARG A 91 3.25 8.36 8.69
CA ARG A 91 4.28 8.36 7.65
C ARG A 91 4.86 9.75 7.40
N PHE A 92 4.03 10.78 7.35
CA PHE A 92 4.51 12.16 7.19
C PHE A 92 5.27 12.68 8.43
N GLU A 93 4.93 12.20 9.63
CA GLU A 93 5.69 12.49 10.84
C GLU A 93 7.09 11.85 10.81
N GLN A 94 7.22 10.66 10.22
CA GLN A 94 8.48 9.91 10.12
C GLN A 94 9.38 10.37 8.97
N ASP A 95 8.80 10.89 7.88
CA ASP A 95 9.52 11.38 6.71
C ASP A 95 9.21 12.87 6.44
N PRO A 96 9.91 13.79 7.12
CA PRO A 96 9.67 15.23 7.00
C PRO A 96 10.05 15.81 5.63
N GLN A 97 10.69 15.04 4.74
CA GLN A 97 10.94 15.46 3.34
C GLN A 97 9.70 15.29 2.45
N THR A 98 8.62 14.73 2.99
CA THR A 98 7.35 14.53 2.29
C THR A 98 6.34 15.69 2.50
N LEU A 99 6.73 16.76 3.20
CA LEU A 99 5.99 18.04 3.30
C LEU A 99 6.30 18.94 2.11
#